data_AF-A0A1C4FE82-F1
#
_entry.id   AF-A0A1C4FE82-F1
#
_cell.length_a   1.000
_cell.length_b   1.000
_cell.length_c   1.000
_cell.angle_alpha   90.00
_cell.angle_beta   90.00
_cell.angle_gamma   90.00
#
_symmetry.space_group_name_H-M   'P 1'
#
loop_
_entity.id
_entity.type
_entity.pdbx_description
1 polymer ?
#
loop_
_entity_poly.entity_id
_entity_poly.type
_entity_poly.pdbx_seq_one_letter_code
_entity_poly.pdbx_strand_id
1 'polypeptide(L)' 'MDEYQVFSDSACVLTAEEQKVAQLLGDAWNLYLALPVEHPMGLDEFCRAIHHCQNMVLARPAIRALAEKGQGYKRPISE' A
#
# COMPACT_ATOMS: atom_id res chain seq x y z
N MET A 1 -21.19 -16.19 17.81
CA MET A 1 -20.12 -15.56 17.03
C MET A 1 -20.33 -16.03 15.62
N ASP A 2 -20.84 -15.15 14.75
CA ASP A 2 -20.98 -15.47 13.33
C ASP A 2 -19.60 -15.79 12.77
N GLU A 3 -19.49 -16.91 12.04
CA GLU A 3 -18.32 -17.22 11.24
C GLU A 3 -18.14 -16.09 10.21
N TYR A 4 -17.00 -15.42 10.22
CA TYR A 4 -16.69 -14.43 9.18
C TYR A 4 -16.75 -15.12 7.82
N GLN A 5 -17.71 -14.71 6.99
CA GLN A 5 -17.82 -15.19 5.63
C GLN A 5 -16.56 -14.78 4.85
N VAL A 6 -15.76 -15.75 4.42
CA VAL A 6 -14.56 -15.52 3.61
C VAL A 6 -14.97 -15.35 2.15
N PHE A 7 -14.60 -14.23 1.54
CA PHE A 7 -15.00 -13.88 0.17
C PHE A 7 -13.93 -14.17 -0.90
N SER A 8 -12.66 -14.30 -0.51
CA SER A 8 -11.56 -14.63 -1.44
C SER A 8 -10.35 -15.19 -0.69
N ASP A 9 -9.71 -16.20 -1.27
CA ASP A 9 -8.45 -16.82 -0.84
C ASP A 9 -7.25 -16.39 -1.70
N SER A 10 -7.34 -15.20 -2.33
CA SER A 10 -6.30 -14.69 -3.25
C SER A 10 -4.97 -14.40 -2.54
N ALA A 11 -3.89 -15.00 -3.04
CA ALA A 11 -2.54 -14.71 -2.57
C ALA A 11 -2.12 -13.29 -2.96
N CYS A 12 -1.86 -12.44 -1.96
CA CYS A 12 -1.45 -11.05 -2.16
C CYS A 12 0.07 -10.91 -2.00
N VAL A 13 0.81 -11.21 -3.06
CA VAL A 13 2.28 -11.17 -3.05
C VAL A 13 2.78 -9.91 -3.75
N LEU A 14 3.56 -9.09 -3.04
CA LEU A 14 4.24 -7.92 -3.59
C LEU A 14 5.30 -8.34 -4.61
N THR A 15 5.49 -7.56 -5.67
CA THR A 15 6.73 -7.65 -6.47
C THR A 15 7.92 -7.09 -5.69
N ALA A 16 9.14 -7.38 -6.14
CA ALA A 16 10.36 -6.83 -5.54
C ALA A 16 10.36 -5.28 -5.59
N GLU A 17 9.84 -4.70 -6.67
CA GLU A 17 9.72 -3.25 -6.83
C GLU A 17 8.67 -2.67 -5.88
N GLU A 18 7.51 -3.31 -5.74
CA GLU A 18 6.46 -2.89 -4.79
C GLU A 18 6.98 -2.95 -3.35
N GLN A 19 7.71 -4.01 -2.99
CA GLN A 19 8.38 -4.13 -1.69
C GLN A 19 9.44 -3.04 -1.48
N LYS A 20 10.27 -2.78 -2.50
CA LYS A 20 11.30 -1.73 -2.44
C LYS A 20 10.68 -0.36 -2.20
N VAL A 21 9.57 -0.04 -2.85
CA VAL A 21 8.87 1.24 -2.62
C VAL A 21 8.31 1.30 -1.20
N ALA A 22 7.69 0.23 -0.70
CA ALA A 22 7.21 0.18 0.69
C ALA A 22 8.34 0.42 1.71
N GLN A 23 9.52 -0.16 1.47
CA GLN A 23 10.70 0.05 2.31
C GLN A 23 11.18 1.50 2.27
N LEU A 24 11.32 2.08 1.08
CA LEU A 24 11.76 3.49 0.92
C LEU A 24 10.82 4.48 1.62
N LEU A 25 9.51 4.20 1.66
CA LEU A 25 8.55 5.00 2.41
C LEU A 25 8.79 4.92 3.93
N GLY A 26 9.09 3.73 4.46
CA GLY A 26 9.49 3.56 5.86
C GLY A 26 10.80 4.28 6.18
N ASP A 27 11.79 4.19 5.29
CA ASP A 27 13.08 4.86 5.45
C ASP A 27 12.91 6.39 5.40
N ALA A 28 12.06 6.90 4.52
CA ALA A 28 11.74 8.33 4.45
C ALA A 28 11.11 8.85 5.75
N TRP A 29 10.20 8.08 6.38
CA TRP A 29 9.66 8.40 7.70
C TRP A 29 10.78 8.48 8.76
N ASN A 30 11.65 7.48 8.80
CA ASN A 30 12.75 7.44 9.77
C ASN A 30 13.72 8.62 9.60
N LEU A 31 14.02 9.00 8.35
CA LEU A 31 14.85 10.17 8.05
C LEU A 31 14.15 11.48 8.45
N TYR A 32 12.84 11.60 8.19
CA TYR A 32 12.07 12.78 8.57
C TYR A 32 12.06 13.02 10.08
N LEU A 33 11.94 11.95 10.88
CA LEU A 33 12.01 12.03 12.34
C LEU A 33 13.34 12.56 12.89
N ALA A 34 14.43 12.46 12.12
CA ALA A 34 15.73 12.98 12.51
C ALA A 34 15.92 14.47 12.17
N LEU A 35 14.99 15.08 11.45
CA LEU A 35 15.06 16.50 11.09
C LEU A 35 14.65 17.38 12.28
N PRO A 36 15.16 18.63 12.36
CA PRO A 36 14.64 19.63 13.28
C PRO A 36 13.14 19.86 13.07
N VAL A 37 12.41 20.06 14.17
CA VAL A 37 10.98 20.35 14.13
C VAL A 37 10.77 21.82 13.80
N GLU A 38 10.36 22.12 12.58
CA GLU A 38 9.99 23.48 12.14
C GLU A 38 8.56 23.87 12.56
N HIS A 39 7.63 22.90 12.53
CA HIS A 39 6.24 23.09 12.92
C HIS A 39 5.65 21.82 13.55
N PRO A 40 4.94 21.89 14.70
CA PRO A 40 4.42 20.70 15.38
C PRO A 40 3.48 19.83 14.54
N MET A 41 2.74 20.42 13.59
CA MET A 41 1.84 19.65 12.72
C MET A 41 2.56 18.87 11.61
N GLY A 42 3.80 19.21 11.28
CA GLY A 42 4.53 18.58 10.18
C GLY A 42 4.73 17.07 10.36
N LEU A 43 4.87 16.62 11.62
CA LEU A 43 4.95 15.20 11.95
C LEU A 43 3.69 14.41 11.57
N ASP A 44 2.51 14.94 11.92
CA ASP A 44 1.22 14.32 11.61
C ASP A 44 0.94 14.37 10.10
N GLU A 45 1.22 15.50 9.46
CA GLU A 45 1.06 15.67 8.02
C GLU A 45 1.94 14.71 7.21
N PHE A 46 3.23 14.59 7.57
CA PHE A 46 4.15 13.70 6.89
C PHE A 46 3.82 12.22 7.15
N CYS A 47 3.46 11.87 8.38
CA CYS A 47 3.00 10.51 8.72
C CYS A 47 1.76 10.10 7.89
N ARG A 48 0.77 10.99 7.77
CA ARG A 48 -0.42 10.74 6.94
C ARG A 48 -0.07 10.57 5.46
N ALA A 49 0.86 11.37 4.94
CA ALA A 49 1.34 11.24 3.56
C ALA A 49 2.01 9.88 3.33
N ILE A 50 2.88 9.43 4.24
CA ILE A 50 3.53 8.10 4.18
C ILE A 50 2.48 6.99 4.18
N HIS A 51 1.50 7.04 5.09
CA HIS A 51 0.41 6.05 5.13
C HIS A 51 -0.41 6.04 3.84
N HIS A 52 -0.69 7.21 3.26
CA HIS A 52 -1.40 7.28 1.99
C HIS A 52 -0.63 6.57 0.87
N CYS A 53 0.68 6.82 0.76
CA CYS A 53 1.55 6.14 -0.20
C CYS A 53 1.65 4.63 0.06
N GLN A 54 1.79 4.21 1.32
CA GLN A 54 1.84 2.79 1.68
C GLN A 54 0.53 2.07 1.33
N ASN A 55 -0.63 2.68 1.62
CA ASN A 55 -1.93 2.13 1.24
C ASN A 55 -2.01 1.88 -0.26
N MET A 56 -1.54 2.82 -1.08
CA MET A 56 -1.53 2.67 -2.53
C MET A 56 -0.64 1.51 -2.98
N VAL A 57 0.57 1.37 -2.44
CA VAL A 57 1.51 0.31 -2.86
C VAL A 57 1.09 -1.07 -2.36
N LEU A 58 0.62 -1.16 -1.12
CA LEU A 58 0.24 -2.43 -0.50
C LEU A 58 -1.10 -2.97 -1.01
N ALA A 59 -1.96 -2.11 -1.57
CA ALA A 59 -3.20 -2.55 -2.23
C ALA A 59 -2.96 -3.23 -3.59
N ARG A 60 -1.85 -2.92 -4.27
CA ARG A 60 -1.55 -3.42 -5.62
C ARG A 60 -1.60 -4.95 -5.76
N PRO A 61 -0.96 -5.76 -4.89
CA PRO A 61 -1.03 -7.20 -5.01
C PRO A 61 -2.45 -7.75 -4.86
N ALA A 62 -3.27 -7.16 -3.99
CA ALA A 62 -4.67 -7.55 -3.83
C ALA A 62 -5.49 -7.21 -5.09
N ILE A 63 -5.33 -6.00 -5.64
CA ILE A 63 -5.99 -5.57 -6.87
C ILE A 63 -5.66 -6.54 -8.02
N ARG A 64 -4.37 -6.89 -8.17
CA ARG A 64 -3.89 -7.86 -9.17
C ARG A 64 -4.53 -9.23 -8.96
N ALA A 65 -4.46 -9.77 -7.75
CA ALA A 65 -4.96 -11.12 -7.45
C ALA A 65 -6.49 -11.25 -7.55
N LEU A 66 -7.24 -10.17 -7.29
CA LEU A 66 -8.70 -10.14 -7.51
C LEU A 66 -9.04 -10.06 -9.01
N ALA A 67 -8.29 -9.27 -9.79
CA ALA A 67 -8.48 -9.18 -11.24
C ALA A 67 -8.24 -10.53 -11.95
N GLU A 68 -7.24 -11.30 -11.51
CA GLU A 68 -6.96 -12.66 -11.99
C GLU A 68 -8.15 -13.61 -11.80
N LYS A 69 -8.88 -13.48 -10.68
CA LYS A 69 -10.11 -14.25 -10.40
C LYS A 69 -11.37 -13.67 -11.05
N GLY A 70 -11.27 -12.58 -11.81
CA GLY A 70 -12.43 -11.90 -12.39
C GLY A 70 -13.30 -11.16 -11.37
N GLN A 71 -12.77 -10.91 -10.17
CA GLN A 71 -13.43 -10.17 -9.10
C GLN A 71 -13.02 -8.68 -9.08
N GLY A 72 -12.05 -8.30 -9.90
CA GLY A 72 -11.54 -6.93 -10.03
C GLY A 72 -11.58 -6.43 -11.48
N TYR A 73 -11.18 -5.17 -11.66
CA TYR A 73 -11.08 -4.57 -12.99
C TYR A 73 -10.05 -5.30 -13.86
N LYS A 74 -10.50 -5.86 -15.00
CA LYS A 74 -9.62 -6.33 -16.06
C LYS A 74 -9.36 -5.16 -17.00
N ARG A 75 -8.10 -4.78 -17.17
CA ARG A 75 -7.74 -3.79 -18.20
C ARG A 75 -8.20 -4.35 -19.56
N PRO A 76 -8.91 -3.57 -20.39
CA PRO A 76 -9.17 -3.97 -21.77
C PRO A 76 -7.83 -4.29 -22.42
N ILE A 77 -7.74 -5.43 -23.11
CA ILE A 77 -6.59 -5.71 -23.96
C ILE A 77 -6.67 -4.67 -25.08
N SER A 78 -5.78 -3.67 -25.04
CA SER A 78 -5.55 -2.82 -26.20
C SER A 78 -4.75 -3.62 -27.21
N GLU A 79 -5.33 -3.82 -28.39
CA GLU A 79 -4.70 -4.44 -29.57
C GLU A 79 -3.40 -3.75 -29.99
#